data_AF-A0A1F7L7D0-F1
#
_entry.id   AF-A0A1F7L7D0-F1
#
_cell.length_a   1.000
_cell.length_b   1.000
_cell.length_c   1.000
_cell.angle_alpha   90.00
_cell.angle_beta   90.00
_cell.angle_gamma   90.00
#
_symmetry.space_group_name_H-M   'P 1'
#
loop_
_entity.id
_entity.type
_entity.pdbx_description
1 polymer ?
#
loop_
_entity_poly.entity_id
_entity_poly.type
_entity_poly.pdbx_seq_one_letter_code
_entity_poly.pdbx_strand_id
1 'polypeptide(L)'
;MNALGSLLLVLLLAGLGFAGGQVAGLRPLFGVVVPYAAFVIFLLGVSHRVVLWARAPVPFRIPTTCGQQRSLSWIKPSRLENPSSTLGVVGRMALEVGLFRSLFRNTRTELREGPRLGYGEAKLLWVAALAFHWAFLLVILRHLRFFLEPVPAVVAALASVDSFFEIGTPGLYATDIVLAGALGYLLLRRLLSPQARYLSLFGDYFALFLLLGLAASGILMRYAVRIDTVAVKQLALGLVTLSPVVPGEVGPLFFSHLFLLSVLGAYCPFSKLMHMGGVFLSPTRNLANTSRMKRHVNPWNYPVDVHTYAQWEDAFRDKLKAAGLPLEKE
;
A
#
# COMPACT_ATOMS: atom_id res chain seq x y z
N MET A 1 -19.79 1.54 16.64
CA MET A 1 -20.67 1.50 15.45
C MET A 1 -19.90 1.20 14.17
N ASN A 2 -18.83 1.94 13.83
CA ASN A 2 -18.04 1.74 12.60
C ASN A 2 -17.59 0.30 12.34
N ALA A 3 -16.99 -0.36 13.34
CA ALA A 3 -16.50 -1.73 13.20
C ALA A 3 -17.63 -2.75 12.93
N LEU A 4 -18.70 -2.70 13.73
CA LEU A 4 -19.84 -3.60 13.57
C LEU A 4 -20.53 -3.40 12.22
N GLY A 5 -20.80 -2.15 11.82
CA GLY A 5 -21.40 -1.86 10.51
C GLY A 5 -20.53 -2.33 9.34
N SER A 6 -19.20 -2.18 9.47
CA SER A 6 -18.26 -2.68 8.46
C SER A 6 -18.26 -4.20 8.34
N LEU A 7 -18.30 -4.90 9.48
CA LEU A 7 -18.37 -6.36 9.52
C LEU A 7 -19.68 -6.85 8.90
N LEU A 8 -20.82 -6.29 9.30
CA LEU A 8 -22.14 -6.65 8.76
C LEU A 8 -22.19 -6.43 7.24
N LEU A 9 -21.62 -5.33 6.73
CA LEU A 9 -21.54 -5.09 5.29
C LEU A 9 -20.71 -6.17 4.58
N VAL A 10 -19.55 -6.54 5.11
CA VAL A 10 -18.72 -7.60 4.49
C VAL A 10 -19.43 -8.96 4.52
N LEU A 11 -20.11 -9.29 5.62
CA LEU A 11 -20.91 -10.51 5.72
C LEU A 11 -22.08 -10.51 4.73
N LEU A 12 -22.77 -9.38 4.57
CA LEU A 12 -23.81 -9.21 3.57
C LEU A 12 -23.26 -9.43 2.15
N LEU A 13 -22.13 -8.80 1.82
CA LEU A 13 -21.48 -8.98 0.52
C LEU A 13 -21.06 -10.43 0.28
N ALA A 14 -20.46 -11.08 1.28
CA ALA A 14 -20.10 -12.49 1.19
C ALA A 14 -21.34 -13.38 0.96
N GLY A 15 -22.44 -13.09 1.67
CA GLY A 15 -23.72 -13.78 1.52
C GLY A 15 -24.36 -13.57 0.14
N LEU A 16 -24.29 -12.36 -0.41
CA LEU A 16 -24.76 -12.04 -1.77
C LEU A 16 -23.99 -12.84 -2.83
N GLY A 17 -22.66 -12.86 -2.74
CA GLY A 17 -21.84 -13.67 -3.66
C GLY A 17 -22.13 -15.17 -3.54
N PHE A 18 -22.34 -15.67 -2.32
CA PHE A 18 -22.73 -17.06 -2.09
C PHE A 18 -24.10 -17.39 -2.68
N ALA A 19 -25.12 -16.57 -2.42
CA ALA A 19 -26.47 -16.74 -2.96
C ALA A 19 -26.48 -16.65 -4.50
N GLY A 20 -25.71 -15.71 -5.07
CA GLY A 20 -25.53 -15.59 -6.51
C GLY A 20 -24.92 -16.85 -7.15
N GLY A 21 -24.02 -17.54 -6.44
CA GLY A 21 -23.45 -18.80 -6.88
C GLY A 21 -24.41 -20.00 -6.81
N GLN A 22 -25.42 -19.95 -5.94
CA GLN A 22 -26.43 -21.02 -5.81
C GLN A 22 -27.45 -20.98 -6.96
N VAL A 23 -27.76 -19.80 -7.48
CA VAL A 23 -28.75 -19.64 -8.56
C VAL A 23 -28.04 -19.67 -9.91
N ALA A 24 -28.26 -20.75 -10.68
CA ALA A 24 -27.58 -20.95 -11.97
C ALA A 24 -27.69 -19.75 -12.93
N GLY A 25 -28.86 -19.10 -13.00
CA GLY A 25 -29.08 -17.92 -13.83
C GLY A 25 -28.31 -16.66 -13.39
N LEU A 26 -27.84 -16.59 -12.14
CA LEU A 26 -27.05 -15.47 -11.61
C LEU A 26 -25.53 -15.73 -11.69
N ARG A 27 -25.09 -16.95 -11.95
CA ARG A 27 -23.66 -17.28 -12.03
C ARG A 27 -22.91 -16.45 -13.09
N PRO A 28 -23.45 -16.15 -14.29
CA PRO A 28 -22.77 -15.26 -15.24
C PRO A 28 -22.60 -13.83 -14.72
N LEU A 29 -23.57 -13.31 -13.95
CA LEU A 29 -23.47 -11.98 -13.35
C LEU A 29 -22.30 -11.91 -12.38
N PHE A 30 -22.21 -12.85 -11.43
CA PHE A 30 -21.17 -12.85 -10.39
C PHE A 30 -19.81 -13.41 -10.86
N GLY A 31 -19.82 -14.29 -11.86
CA GLY A 31 -18.61 -14.93 -12.40
C GLY A 31 -17.96 -14.16 -13.55
N VAL A 32 -18.68 -13.27 -14.23
CA VAL A 32 -18.21 -12.60 -15.45
C VAL A 32 -18.42 -11.09 -15.40
N VAL A 33 -19.68 -10.65 -15.32
CA VAL A 33 -20.04 -9.23 -15.45
C VAL A 33 -19.44 -8.40 -14.30
N VAL A 34 -19.64 -8.84 -13.05
CA VAL A 34 -19.15 -8.15 -11.87
C VAL A 34 -17.61 -8.10 -11.83
N PRO A 35 -16.87 -9.20 -12.06
CA PRO A 35 -15.41 -9.16 -12.15
C PRO A 35 -14.88 -8.20 -13.22
N TYR A 36 -15.47 -8.18 -14.43
CA TYR A 36 -15.06 -7.23 -15.47
C TYR A 36 -15.36 -5.78 -15.07
N ALA A 37 -16.54 -5.49 -14.55
CA ALA A 37 -16.88 -4.15 -14.08
C ALA A 37 -15.92 -3.68 -12.98
N ALA A 38 -15.62 -4.55 -12.00
CA ALA A 38 -14.67 -4.28 -10.95
C ALA A 38 -13.25 -4.05 -11.49
N PHE A 39 -12.80 -4.84 -12.47
CA PHE A 39 -11.51 -4.69 -13.10
C PHE A 39 -11.39 -3.34 -13.85
N VAL A 40 -12.42 -2.96 -14.61
CA VAL A 40 -12.46 -1.66 -15.30
C VAL A 40 -12.43 -0.51 -14.30
N ILE A 41 -13.25 -0.56 -13.24
CA ILE A 41 -13.24 0.46 -12.18
C ILE A 41 -11.87 0.53 -11.51
N PHE A 42 -11.27 -0.61 -11.20
CA PHE A 42 -9.94 -0.68 -10.59
C PHE A 42 -8.89 -0.02 -11.49
N LEU A 43 -8.80 -0.42 -12.76
CA LEU A 43 -7.83 0.14 -13.70
C LEU A 43 -8.02 1.65 -13.90
N LEU A 44 -9.22 2.08 -14.27
CA LEU A 44 -9.50 3.50 -14.52
C LEU A 44 -9.28 4.34 -13.26
N GLY A 45 -9.75 3.86 -12.11
CA GLY A 45 -9.60 4.54 -10.83
C GLY A 45 -8.14 4.67 -10.38
N VAL A 46 -7.35 3.59 -10.50
CA VAL A 46 -5.92 3.60 -10.17
C VAL A 46 -5.17 4.52 -11.11
N SER A 47 -5.39 4.41 -12.42
CA SER A 47 -4.77 5.29 -13.42
C SER A 47 -5.10 6.76 -13.16
N HIS A 48 -6.36 7.09 -12.89
CA HIS A 48 -6.78 8.44 -12.57
C HIS A 48 -6.06 8.99 -11.32
N ARG A 49 -5.97 8.20 -10.24
CA ARG A 49 -5.24 8.57 -9.02
C ARG A 49 -3.76 8.82 -9.28
N VAL A 50 -3.11 7.93 -10.03
CA VAL A 50 -1.68 8.06 -10.37
C VAL A 50 -1.42 9.31 -11.20
N VAL A 51 -2.25 9.57 -12.22
CA VAL A 51 -2.16 10.78 -13.05
C VAL A 51 -2.36 12.04 -12.21
N LEU A 52 -3.35 12.04 -11.31
CA LEU A 52 -3.61 13.17 -10.42
C LEU A 52 -2.39 13.51 -9.55
N TRP A 53 -1.76 12.50 -8.95
CA TRP A 53 -0.58 12.70 -8.12
C TRP A 53 0.66 13.08 -8.93
N ALA A 54 0.85 12.48 -10.11
CA ALA A 54 1.96 12.81 -11.00
C ALA A 54 1.90 14.26 -11.52
N ARG A 55 0.68 14.82 -11.66
CA ARG A 55 0.46 16.21 -12.04
C ARG A 55 0.54 17.19 -10.86
N ALA A 56 0.60 16.70 -9.62
CA ALA A 56 0.66 17.57 -8.45
C ALA A 56 2.01 18.34 -8.42
N PRO A 57 1.99 19.67 -8.33
CA PRO A 57 3.23 20.46 -8.31
C PRO A 57 4.01 20.18 -7.02
N VAL A 58 5.33 20.13 -7.14
CA VAL A 58 6.26 19.91 -6.02
C VAL A 58 7.21 21.12 -5.92
N PRO A 59 6.73 22.29 -5.49
CA PRO A 59 7.48 23.54 -5.57
C PRO A 59 8.74 23.57 -4.71
N PHE A 60 8.81 22.69 -3.70
CA PHE A 60 9.91 22.60 -2.75
C PHE A 60 10.41 21.18 -2.59
N ARG A 61 11.72 21.05 -2.35
CA ARG A 61 12.31 19.80 -1.87
C ARG A 61 12.04 19.65 -0.38
N ILE A 62 11.06 18.82 -0.04
CA ILE A 62 10.62 18.53 1.33
C ILE A 62 10.86 17.07 1.78
N PRO A 63 12.02 16.44 1.51
CA PRO A 63 12.27 15.07 1.96
C PRO A 63 12.32 15.00 3.48
N THR A 64 11.73 13.95 4.07
CA THR A 64 11.80 13.70 5.51
C THR A 64 13.24 13.39 5.92
N THR A 65 13.76 14.15 6.87
CA THR A 65 15.13 14.02 7.41
C THR A 65 15.12 13.29 8.76
N CYS A 66 15.33 11.97 8.77
CA CYS A 66 15.29 11.13 9.97
C CYS A 66 16.69 10.78 10.52
N GLY A 67 17.68 11.65 10.31
CA GLY A 67 19.05 11.43 10.78
C GLY A 67 20.04 12.48 10.29
N GLN A 68 21.31 12.28 10.67
CA GLN A 68 22.37 13.26 10.41
C GLN A 68 22.63 13.49 8.91
N GLN A 69 22.65 14.76 8.51
CA GLN A 69 23.00 15.21 7.15
C GLN A 69 24.52 15.27 6.92
N ARG A 70 24.94 15.28 5.65
CA ARG A 70 26.36 15.26 5.23
C ARG A 70 27.15 16.55 5.52
N SER A 71 26.52 17.61 6.04
CA SER A 71 27.15 18.93 6.13
C SER A 71 28.39 19.02 7.02
N LEU A 72 28.56 18.09 7.97
CA LEU A 72 29.66 18.08 8.93
C LEU A 72 30.53 16.84 8.68
N SER A 73 31.80 17.03 8.31
CA SER A 73 32.71 15.94 7.95
C SER A 73 33.05 15.00 9.12
N TRP A 74 32.98 15.50 10.35
CA TRP A 74 33.27 14.74 11.57
C TRP A 74 32.08 13.95 12.12
N ILE A 75 30.87 14.10 11.56
CA ILE A 75 29.70 13.31 11.98
C ILE A 75 29.30 12.34 10.88
N LYS A 76 29.24 11.04 11.20
CA LYS A 76 28.86 9.99 10.25
C LYS A 76 27.46 10.27 9.68
N PRO A 77 27.32 10.47 8.35
CA PRO A 77 26.04 10.80 7.75
C PRO A 77 25.14 9.57 7.65
N SER A 78 23.84 9.77 7.87
CA SER A 78 22.85 8.72 7.70
C SER A 78 22.37 8.64 6.25
N ARG A 79 23.09 7.89 5.42
CA ARG A 79 22.90 7.90 3.95
C ARG A 79 21.53 7.43 3.46
N LEU A 80 20.80 6.64 4.26
CA LEU A 80 19.48 6.11 3.92
C LEU A 80 18.34 6.91 4.58
N GLU A 81 18.57 7.39 5.81
CA GLU A 81 17.59 8.19 6.59
C GLU A 81 17.65 9.68 6.28
N ASN A 82 18.68 10.11 5.56
CA ASN A 82 18.84 11.47 5.08
C ASN A 82 19.66 11.45 3.78
N PRO A 83 19.10 10.87 2.69
CA PRO A 83 19.84 10.62 1.48
C PRO A 83 20.17 11.94 0.78
N SER A 84 21.46 12.14 0.49
CA SER A 84 21.96 13.31 -0.28
C SER A 84 22.20 12.99 -1.76
N SER A 85 21.87 11.77 -2.20
CA SER A 85 22.05 11.29 -3.57
C SER A 85 20.85 10.45 -4.03
N THR A 86 20.66 10.33 -5.35
CA THR A 86 19.61 9.49 -5.95
C THR A 86 19.71 8.04 -5.50
N LEU A 87 20.92 7.46 -5.45
CA LEU A 87 21.11 6.09 -4.99
C LEU A 87 20.68 5.91 -3.52
N GLY A 88 20.94 6.90 -2.66
CA GLY A 88 20.45 6.89 -1.28
C GLY A 88 18.92 6.92 -1.19
N VAL A 89 18.27 7.67 -2.09
CA VAL A 89 16.80 7.70 -2.19
C VAL A 89 16.26 6.34 -2.65
N VAL A 90 16.86 5.72 -3.67
CA VAL A 90 16.49 4.37 -4.12
C VAL A 90 16.62 3.38 -2.96
N GLY A 91 17.74 3.41 -2.24
CA GLY A 91 17.94 2.56 -1.06
C GLY A 91 16.92 2.81 0.06
N ARG A 92 16.58 4.08 0.34
CA ARG A 92 15.49 4.43 1.26
C ARG A 92 14.16 3.82 0.81
N MET A 93 13.79 4.04 -0.45
CA MET A 93 12.52 3.60 -1.00
C MET A 93 12.41 2.07 -0.98
N ALA A 94 13.49 1.36 -1.33
CA ALA A 94 13.53 -0.10 -1.24
C ALA A 94 13.29 -0.60 0.20
N LEU A 95 13.92 0.02 1.20
CA LEU A 95 13.73 -0.34 2.61
C LEU A 95 12.36 0.07 3.15
N GLU A 96 11.79 1.16 2.65
CA GLU A 96 10.48 1.62 3.06
C GLU A 96 9.37 0.74 2.49
N VAL A 97 9.47 0.35 1.21
CA VAL A 97 8.49 -0.52 0.55
C VAL A 97 8.64 -1.98 1.01
N GLY A 98 9.87 -2.49 1.09
CA GLY A 98 10.12 -3.90 1.38
C GLY A 98 10.15 -4.24 2.87
N LEU A 99 10.58 -3.30 3.72
CA LEU A 99 10.81 -3.56 5.15
C LEU A 99 10.11 -2.57 6.07
N PHE A 100 9.28 -1.65 5.57
CA PHE A 100 8.61 -0.60 6.39
C PHE A 100 9.55 0.05 7.40
N ARG A 101 10.73 0.45 6.93
CA ARG A 101 11.82 0.90 7.79
C ARG A 101 11.44 2.08 8.69
N SER A 102 10.59 3.00 8.24
CA SER A 102 10.10 4.06 9.12
C SER A 102 9.23 3.52 10.26
N LEU A 103 8.40 2.50 9.99
CA LEU A 103 7.54 1.86 10.99
C LEU A 103 8.35 1.08 12.04
N PHE A 104 9.47 0.46 11.65
CA PHE A 104 10.38 -0.20 12.59
C PHE A 104 10.89 0.75 13.68
N ARG A 105 11.01 2.04 13.35
CA ARG A 105 11.50 3.10 14.24
C ARG A 105 10.38 3.85 14.96
N ASN A 106 9.14 3.37 14.84
CA ASN A 106 8.00 4.01 15.47
C ASN A 106 8.08 3.85 16.99
N THR A 107 8.25 4.97 17.69
CA THR A 107 8.27 5.04 19.14
C THR A 107 6.85 5.21 19.67
N ARG A 108 6.47 4.40 20.65
CA ARG A 108 5.22 4.52 21.40
C ARG A 108 5.50 5.26 22.70
N THR A 109 4.74 6.30 22.98
CA THR A 109 4.79 6.96 24.28
C THR A 109 3.66 6.43 25.17
N GLU A 110 3.99 6.03 26.39
CA GLU A 110 3.05 5.51 27.39
C GLU A 110 3.28 6.22 28.71
N LEU A 111 2.22 6.57 29.43
CA LEU A 111 2.35 6.99 30.83
C LEU A 111 2.59 5.74 31.67
N ARG A 112 3.75 5.67 32.35
CA ARG A 112 4.04 4.66 33.37
C ARG A 112 3.85 5.29 34.75
N GLU A 113 3.37 4.46 35.69
CA GLU A 113 3.12 4.76 37.12
C GLU A 113 3.49 6.20 37.54
N GLY A 114 2.50 7.10 37.53
CA GLY A 114 2.65 8.53 37.81
C GLY A 114 2.78 9.42 36.55
N PRO A 115 3.34 10.64 36.66
CA PRO A 115 3.49 11.57 35.54
C PRO A 115 4.72 11.27 34.66
N ARG A 116 5.14 10.00 34.58
CA ARG A 116 6.36 9.61 33.84
C ARG A 116 5.99 9.08 32.47
N LEU A 117 6.49 9.75 31.44
CA LEU A 117 6.39 9.29 30.06
C LEU A 117 7.47 8.21 29.80
N GLY A 118 7.03 6.97 29.63
CA GLY A 118 7.83 5.90 29.06
C GLY A 118 7.77 5.91 27.53
N TYR A 119 8.89 5.59 26.89
CA TYR A 119 8.97 5.40 25.44
C TYR A 119 9.27 3.93 25.17
N GLY A 120 8.37 3.24 24.45
CA GLY A 120 8.53 1.86 23.99
C GLY A 120 8.63 1.78 22.47
N GLU A 121 9.09 0.65 21.94
CA GLU A 121 9.17 0.45 20.49
C GLU A 121 7.94 -0.31 19.97
N ALA A 122 7.35 0.14 18.86
CA ALA A 122 6.20 -0.54 18.24
C ALA A 122 6.61 -1.72 17.34
N LYS A 123 7.58 -2.55 17.77
CA LYS A 123 8.15 -3.63 16.93
C LYS A 123 7.13 -4.69 16.54
N LEU A 124 6.19 -5.02 17.44
CA LEU A 124 5.16 -6.01 17.13
C LEU A 124 4.23 -5.55 15.99
N LEU A 125 3.91 -4.25 15.95
CA LEU A 125 3.18 -3.67 14.83
C LEU A 125 3.98 -3.76 13.53
N TRP A 126 5.30 -3.51 13.59
CA TRP A 126 6.17 -3.64 12.44
C TRP A 126 6.22 -5.07 11.91
N VAL A 127 6.45 -6.07 12.77
CA VAL A 127 6.48 -7.49 12.38
C VAL A 127 5.14 -7.91 11.77
N ALA A 128 4.02 -7.59 12.42
CA ALA A 128 2.71 -7.98 11.92
C ALA A 128 2.34 -7.29 10.61
N ALA A 129 2.66 -5.99 10.45
CA ALA A 129 2.45 -5.28 9.20
C ALA A 129 3.30 -5.87 8.07
N LEU A 130 4.57 -6.18 8.35
CA LEU A 130 5.49 -6.78 7.38
C LEU A 130 5.02 -8.20 6.98
N ALA A 131 4.66 -9.02 7.97
CA ALA A 131 4.13 -10.36 7.76
C ALA A 131 2.85 -10.35 6.91
N PHE A 132 1.91 -9.43 7.20
CA PHE A 132 0.71 -9.24 6.38
C PHE A 132 1.06 -8.94 4.92
N HIS A 133 1.92 -7.95 4.64
CA HIS A 133 2.20 -7.52 3.27
C HIS A 133 2.96 -8.58 2.46
N TRP A 134 3.96 -9.25 3.07
CA TRP A 134 4.70 -10.31 2.38
C TRP A 134 3.82 -11.54 2.14
N ALA A 135 3.03 -11.97 3.14
CA ALA A 135 2.11 -13.07 2.94
C ALA A 135 1.06 -12.73 1.86
N PHE A 136 0.50 -11.53 1.89
CA PHE A 136 -0.46 -11.09 0.87
C PHE A 136 0.16 -11.04 -0.53
N LEU A 137 1.39 -10.52 -0.67
CA LEU A 137 2.11 -10.50 -1.94
C LEU A 137 2.36 -11.92 -2.47
N LEU A 138 2.86 -12.82 -1.63
CA LEU A 138 3.13 -14.21 -2.01
C LEU A 138 1.84 -14.95 -2.39
N VAL A 139 0.75 -14.71 -1.66
CA VAL A 139 -0.59 -15.21 -2.00
C VAL A 139 -1.00 -14.72 -3.39
N ILE A 140 -0.88 -13.43 -3.70
CA ILE A 140 -1.19 -12.88 -5.04
C ILE A 140 -0.33 -13.54 -6.12
N LEU A 141 0.99 -13.64 -5.91
CA LEU A 141 1.91 -14.24 -6.87
C LEU A 141 1.55 -15.71 -7.16
N ARG A 142 1.15 -16.46 -6.12
CA ARG A 142 0.66 -17.83 -6.27
C ARG A 142 -0.67 -17.90 -7.03
N HIS A 143 -1.56 -16.92 -6.84
CA HIS A 143 -2.84 -16.89 -7.55
C HIS A 143 -2.66 -16.76 -9.07
N LEU A 144 -1.52 -16.23 -9.56
CA LEU A 144 -1.21 -16.19 -10.99
C LEU A 144 -1.25 -17.57 -11.66
N ARG A 145 -1.08 -18.67 -10.92
CA ARG A 145 -1.22 -20.05 -11.46
C ARG A 145 -2.58 -20.33 -12.10
N PHE A 146 -3.62 -19.60 -11.70
CA PHE A 146 -4.98 -19.74 -12.25
C PHE A 146 -5.18 -18.91 -13.51
N PHE A 147 -4.35 -17.90 -13.74
CA PHE A 147 -4.49 -16.94 -14.83
C PHE A 147 -3.47 -17.17 -15.97
N LEU A 148 -2.54 -18.11 -15.79
CA LEU A 148 -1.45 -18.38 -16.73
C LEU A 148 -1.40 -19.87 -17.11
N GLU A 149 -1.26 -20.13 -18.41
CA GLU A 149 -1.05 -21.46 -19.00
C GLU A 149 -0.02 -21.34 -20.14
N PRO A 150 1.17 -21.98 -20.06
CA PRO A 150 1.66 -22.79 -18.94
C PRO A 150 1.98 -21.95 -17.68
N VAL A 151 1.94 -22.58 -16.50
CA VAL A 151 2.28 -21.92 -15.24
C VAL A 151 3.79 -21.64 -15.18
N PRO A 152 4.24 -20.39 -14.95
CA PRO A 152 5.67 -20.08 -14.86
C PRO A 152 6.37 -20.86 -13.74
N ALA A 153 7.59 -21.34 -14.01
CA ALA A 153 8.39 -22.12 -13.06
C ALA A 153 8.60 -21.40 -11.72
N VAL A 154 8.77 -20.07 -11.74
CA VAL A 154 8.91 -19.25 -10.52
C VAL A 154 7.66 -19.32 -9.64
N VAL A 155 6.47 -19.29 -10.23
CA VAL A 155 5.19 -19.40 -9.50
C VAL A 155 5.04 -20.79 -8.89
N ALA A 156 5.43 -21.84 -9.64
CA ALA A 156 5.42 -23.21 -9.13
C ALA A 156 6.40 -23.40 -7.97
N ALA A 157 7.62 -22.86 -8.08
CA ALA A 157 8.63 -22.92 -7.02
C ALA A 157 8.20 -22.17 -5.75
N LEU A 158 7.57 -20.99 -5.89
CA LEU A 158 7.00 -20.28 -4.74
C LEU A 158 5.93 -21.12 -4.04
N ALA A 159 5.06 -21.79 -4.80
CA ALA A 159 4.03 -22.64 -4.23
C ALA A 159 4.62 -23.85 -3.48
N SER A 160 5.69 -24.47 -4.01
CA SER A 160 6.31 -25.63 -3.36
C SER A 160 7.03 -25.25 -2.06
N VAL A 161 7.74 -24.12 -2.04
CA VAL A 161 8.41 -23.62 -0.83
C VAL A 161 7.40 -23.28 0.27
N ASP A 162 6.26 -22.71 -0.10
CA ASP A 162 5.25 -22.30 0.88
C ASP A 162 4.48 -23.48 1.49
N SER A 163 4.35 -24.61 0.78
CA SER A 163 3.81 -25.86 1.32
C SER A 163 4.87 -26.83 1.84
N PHE A 164 6.12 -26.37 2.05
CA PHE A 164 7.26 -27.24 2.37
C PHE A 164 7.06 -28.11 3.62
N PHE A 165 6.30 -27.63 4.60
CA PHE A 165 6.06 -28.40 5.83
C PHE A 165 5.12 -29.61 5.61
N GLU A 166 4.46 -29.72 4.45
CA GLU A 166 3.56 -30.82 4.06
C GLU A 166 2.54 -31.22 5.14
N ILE A 167 2.14 -30.26 5.98
CA ILE A 167 1.18 -30.50 7.05
C ILE A 167 -0.22 -30.61 6.43
N GLY A 168 -0.82 -31.80 6.51
CA GLY A 168 -2.18 -32.07 6.03
C GLY A 168 -2.30 -32.29 4.51
N THR A 169 -3.51 -32.62 4.06
CA THR A 169 -3.82 -32.87 2.64
C THR A 169 -5.02 -32.01 2.19
N PRO A 170 -4.83 -31.04 1.28
CA PRO A 170 -3.56 -30.60 0.65
C PRO A 170 -2.63 -29.90 1.65
N GLY A 171 -1.33 -29.85 1.33
CA GLY A 171 -0.32 -29.23 2.20
C GLY A 171 -0.69 -27.80 2.63
N LEU A 172 -0.57 -27.55 3.93
CA LEU A 172 -0.82 -26.26 4.55
C LEU A 172 0.21 -25.23 4.08
N TYR A 173 -0.26 -24.08 3.64
CA TYR A 173 0.60 -22.97 3.25
C TYR A 173 0.92 -22.12 4.47
N ALA A 174 2.20 -21.87 4.69
CA ALA A 174 2.63 -21.00 5.77
C ALA A 174 2.06 -19.57 5.59
N THR A 175 1.99 -19.08 4.35
CA THR A 175 1.41 -17.77 4.05
C THR A 175 -0.05 -17.63 4.46
N ASP A 176 -0.86 -18.70 4.41
CA ASP A 176 -2.27 -18.63 4.78
C ASP A 176 -2.43 -18.39 6.30
N ILE A 177 -1.63 -19.10 7.11
CA ILE A 177 -1.58 -18.92 8.58
C ILE A 177 -1.05 -17.53 8.93
N VAL A 178 0.06 -17.14 8.30
CA VAL A 178 0.70 -15.84 8.56
C VAL A 178 -0.23 -14.69 8.16
N LEU A 179 -0.92 -14.79 7.04
CA LEU A 179 -1.87 -13.79 6.56
C LEU A 179 -3.04 -13.64 7.55
N ALA A 180 -3.67 -14.75 7.93
CA ALA A 180 -4.80 -14.75 8.87
C ALA A 180 -4.38 -14.23 10.26
N GLY A 181 -3.24 -14.69 10.78
CA GLY A 181 -2.71 -14.26 12.07
C GLY A 181 -2.34 -12.77 12.09
N ALA A 182 -1.70 -12.27 11.03
CA ALA A 182 -1.33 -10.86 10.91
C ALA A 182 -2.55 -9.95 10.78
N LEU A 183 -3.54 -10.33 9.94
CA LEU A 183 -4.81 -9.60 9.84
C LEU A 183 -5.58 -9.59 11.16
N GLY A 184 -5.65 -10.75 11.84
CA GLY A 184 -6.24 -10.89 13.16
C GLY A 184 -5.59 -9.94 14.17
N TYR A 185 -4.26 -9.97 14.26
CA TYR A 185 -3.50 -9.07 15.13
C TYR A 185 -3.78 -7.59 14.82
N LEU A 186 -3.74 -7.17 13.54
CA LEU A 186 -3.98 -5.79 13.15
C LEU A 186 -5.39 -5.31 13.49
N LEU A 187 -6.39 -6.18 13.32
CA LEU A 187 -7.76 -5.93 13.72
C LEU A 187 -7.89 -5.83 15.25
N LEU A 188 -7.38 -6.83 15.98
CA LEU A 188 -7.38 -6.85 17.45
C LEU A 188 -6.71 -5.60 18.02
N ARG A 189 -5.53 -5.23 17.52
CA ARG A 189 -4.85 -3.99 17.92
C ARG A 189 -5.72 -2.76 17.70
N ARG A 190 -6.40 -2.66 16.56
CA ARG A 190 -7.29 -1.54 16.23
C ARG A 190 -8.54 -1.50 17.11
N LEU A 191 -9.06 -2.66 17.47
CA LEU A 191 -10.19 -2.77 18.38
C LEU A 191 -9.75 -2.45 19.81
N LEU A 192 -8.68 -3.05 20.33
CA LEU A 192 -8.30 -2.95 21.73
C LEU A 192 -7.63 -1.62 22.11
N SER A 193 -6.89 -0.97 21.20
CA SER A 193 -6.26 0.33 21.48
C SER A 193 -7.30 1.47 21.43
N PRO A 194 -7.53 2.23 22.52
CA PRO A 194 -8.48 3.34 22.52
C PRO A 194 -8.12 4.42 21.49
N GLN A 195 -6.84 4.75 21.36
CA GLN A 195 -6.35 5.75 20.41
C GLN A 195 -6.59 5.30 18.97
N ALA A 196 -6.28 4.04 18.65
CA ALA A 196 -6.50 3.49 17.32
C ALA A 196 -8.00 3.44 16.99
N ARG A 197 -8.83 3.02 17.94
CA ARG A 197 -10.30 2.94 17.77
C ARG A 197 -10.90 4.32 17.52
N TYR A 198 -10.46 5.33 18.26
CA TYR A 198 -10.90 6.72 18.10
C TYR A 198 -10.59 7.29 16.72
N LEU A 199 -9.38 7.01 16.19
CA LEU A 199 -8.95 7.47 14.87
C LEU A 199 -9.47 6.61 13.71
N SER A 200 -10.10 5.47 13.99
CA SER A 200 -10.51 4.52 12.94
C SER A 200 -11.86 4.89 12.34
N LEU A 201 -11.85 5.08 11.02
CA LEU A 201 -13.04 5.33 10.22
C LEU A 201 -13.68 4.01 9.78
N PHE A 202 -14.92 4.08 9.27
CA PHE A 202 -15.59 2.93 8.67
C PHE A 202 -14.70 2.23 7.62
N GLY A 203 -14.10 3.00 6.70
CA GLY A 203 -13.24 2.45 5.65
C GLY A 203 -12.01 1.68 6.15
N ASP A 204 -11.51 1.97 7.36
CA ASP A 204 -10.39 1.23 7.97
C ASP A 204 -10.80 -0.17 8.41
N TYR A 205 -12.00 -0.29 9.00
CA TYR A 205 -12.56 -1.58 9.41
C TYR A 205 -13.05 -2.36 8.19
N PHE A 206 -13.73 -1.71 7.25
CA PHE A 206 -14.23 -2.33 6.03
C PHE A 206 -13.11 -3.01 5.24
N ALA A 207 -12.00 -2.31 4.99
CA ALA A 207 -10.86 -2.89 4.27
C ALA A 207 -10.27 -4.12 5.00
N LEU A 208 -10.13 -4.05 6.34
CA LEU A 208 -9.61 -5.16 7.13
C LEU A 208 -10.55 -6.37 7.12
N PHE A 209 -11.85 -6.16 7.31
CA PHE A 209 -12.83 -7.25 7.26
C PHE A 209 -12.95 -7.85 5.86
N LEU A 210 -12.85 -7.04 4.81
CA LEU A 210 -12.88 -7.51 3.42
C LEU A 210 -11.69 -8.43 3.12
N LEU A 211 -10.48 -8.04 3.55
CA LEU A 211 -9.27 -8.87 3.43
C LEU A 211 -9.35 -10.14 4.28
N LEU A 212 -9.90 -10.06 5.50
CA LEU A 212 -10.16 -11.23 6.34
C LEU A 212 -11.17 -12.18 5.69
N GLY A 213 -12.24 -11.66 5.09
CA GLY A 213 -13.24 -12.45 4.37
C GLY A 213 -12.64 -13.17 3.16
N LEU A 214 -11.75 -12.50 2.42
CA LEU A 214 -10.98 -13.10 1.32
C LEU A 214 -10.06 -14.22 1.81
N ALA A 215 -9.26 -13.96 2.86
CA ALA A 215 -8.37 -14.96 3.43
C ALA A 215 -9.17 -16.16 3.97
N ALA A 216 -10.23 -15.91 4.74
CA ALA A 216 -11.07 -16.96 5.33
C ALA A 216 -11.77 -17.80 4.25
N SER A 217 -12.38 -17.17 3.25
CA SER A 217 -13.02 -17.90 2.14
C SER A 217 -12.00 -18.70 1.33
N GLY A 218 -10.81 -18.16 1.07
CA GLY A 218 -9.72 -18.87 0.39
C GLY A 218 -9.25 -20.11 1.15
N ILE A 219 -8.99 -19.97 2.46
CA ILE A 219 -8.61 -21.07 3.36
C ILE A 219 -9.71 -22.12 3.41
N LEU A 220 -10.97 -21.70 3.55
CA LEU A 220 -12.12 -22.60 3.62
C LEU A 220 -12.30 -23.40 2.32
N MET A 221 -12.19 -22.74 1.15
CA MET A 221 -12.26 -23.39 -0.15
C MET A 221 -11.16 -24.44 -0.36
N ARG A 222 -9.96 -24.16 0.14
CA ARG A 222 -8.81 -25.05 -0.06
C ARG A 222 -8.81 -26.24 0.88
N TYR A 223 -9.01 -26.02 2.18
CA TYR A 223 -8.78 -27.05 3.19
C TYR A 223 -10.05 -27.78 3.63
N ALA A 224 -11.18 -27.08 3.72
CA ALA A 224 -12.43 -27.66 4.20
C ALA A 224 -13.31 -28.15 3.06
N VAL A 225 -13.65 -27.27 2.11
CA VAL A 225 -14.60 -27.59 1.02
C VAL A 225 -13.91 -28.33 -0.13
N ARG A 226 -12.63 -28.05 -0.39
CA ARG A 226 -11.82 -28.66 -1.46
C ARG A 226 -12.49 -28.53 -2.82
N ILE A 227 -12.68 -27.28 -3.25
CA ILE A 227 -13.31 -26.96 -4.53
C ILE A 227 -12.53 -27.51 -5.74
N ASP A 228 -13.21 -27.67 -6.87
CA ASP A 228 -12.58 -28.02 -8.14
C ASP A 228 -11.72 -26.86 -8.66
N THR A 229 -10.40 -27.01 -8.48
CA THR A 229 -9.42 -26.02 -8.94
C THR A 229 -9.25 -25.96 -10.46
N VAL A 230 -9.62 -27.02 -11.18
CA VAL A 230 -9.57 -27.06 -12.66
C VAL A 230 -10.70 -26.21 -13.22
N ALA A 231 -11.92 -26.39 -12.71
CA ALA A 231 -13.07 -25.57 -13.08
C ALA A 231 -12.83 -24.07 -12.78
N VAL A 232 -12.25 -23.76 -11.61
CA VAL A 232 -11.85 -22.39 -11.27
C VAL A 232 -10.80 -21.84 -12.24
N LYS A 233 -9.80 -22.63 -12.61
CA LYS A 233 -8.77 -22.23 -13.57
C LYS A 233 -9.36 -21.99 -14.96
N GLN A 234 -10.31 -22.81 -15.41
CA GLN A 234 -11.00 -22.62 -16.68
C GLN A 234 -11.75 -21.27 -16.72
N LEU A 235 -12.49 -20.93 -15.67
CA LEU A 235 -13.15 -19.63 -15.56
C LEU A 235 -12.13 -18.48 -15.56
N ALA A 236 -11.07 -18.58 -14.74
CA ALA A 236 -10.04 -17.55 -14.64
C ALA A 236 -9.32 -17.30 -15.97
N LEU A 237 -8.94 -18.36 -16.70
CA LEU A 237 -8.38 -18.25 -18.04
C LEU A 237 -9.38 -17.63 -19.01
N GLY A 238 -10.64 -18.09 -19.00
CA GLY A 238 -11.69 -17.53 -19.85
C GLY A 238 -11.92 -16.03 -19.63
N LEU A 239 -11.78 -15.55 -18.39
CA LEU A 239 -11.83 -14.11 -18.08
C LEU A 239 -10.64 -13.33 -18.67
N VAL A 240 -9.42 -13.89 -18.59
CA VAL A 240 -8.22 -13.22 -19.11
C VAL A 240 -8.16 -13.25 -20.64
N THR A 241 -8.63 -14.33 -21.27
CA THR A 241 -8.68 -14.48 -22.73
C THR A 241 -9.93 -13.84 -23.35
N LEU A 242 -10.77 -13.17 -22.57
CA LEU A 242 -12.02 -12.54 -23.01
C LEU A 242 -13.02 -13.52 -23.65
N SER A 243 -12.95 -14.79 -23.25
CA SER A 243 -13.84 -15.88 -23.68
C SER A 243 -14.41 -16.60 -22.44
N PRO A 244 -15.22 -15.93 -21.62
CA PRO A 244 -15.63 -16.44 -20.32
C PRO A 244 -16.59 -17.63 -20.47
N VAL A 245 -16.27 -18.72 -19.77
CA VAL A 245 -17.15 -19.86 -19.56
C VAL A 245 -17.26 -20.05 -18.06
N VAL A 246 -18.48 -20.19 -17.54
CA VAL A 246 -18.72 -20.45 -16.11
C VAL A 246 -19.06 -21.93 -15.95
N PRO A 247 -18.11 -22.78 -15.49
CA PRO A 247 -18.37 -24.21 -15.34
C PRO A 247 -19.42 -24.46 -14.24
N GLY A 248 -20.19 -25.54 -14.40
CA GLY A 248 -21.27 -25.92 -13.47
C GLY A 248 -20.73 -26.40 -12.12
N GLU A 249 -19.50 -26.91 -12.12
CA GLU A 249 -18.74 -27.51 -11.03
C GLU A 249 -18.23 -26.47 -10.02
N VAL A 250 -18.24 -25.19 -10.39
CA VAL A 250 -17.83 -24.10 -9.50
C VAL A 250 -18.87 -23.91 -8.39
N GLY A 251 -18.44 -24.19 -7.16
CA GLY A 251 -19.29 -24.07 -5.98
C GLY A 251 -19.60 -22.61 -5.57
N PRO A 252 -20.68 -22.38 -4.80
CA PRO A 252 -21.12 -21.04 -4.38
C PRO A 252 -20.10 -20.28 -3.52
N LEU A 253 -19.27 -20.99 -2.74
CA LEU A 253 -18.22 -20.37 -1.94
C LEU A 253 -17.17 -19.65 -2.79
N PHE A 254 -16.89 -20.15 -4.00
CA PHE A 254 -16.00 -19.48 -4.94
C PHE A 254 -16.59 -18.16 -5.43
N PHE A 255 -17.88 -18.12 -5.74
CA PHE A 255 -18.55 -16.87 -6.13
C PHE A 255 -18.55 -15.84 -5.00
N SER A 256 -18.67 -16.27 -3.73
CA SER A 256 -18.46 -15.40 -2.58
C SER A 256 -17.04 -14.81 -2.56
N HIS A 257 -16.01 -15.65 -2.72
CA HIS A 257 -14.61 -15.20 -2.77
C HIS A 257 -14.34 -14.23 -3.92
N LEU A 258 -14.77 -14.59 -5.14
CA LEU A 258 -14.60 -13.77 -6.34
C LEU A 258 -15.37 -12.45 -6.23
N PHE A 259 -16.55 -12.44 -5.62
CA PHE A 259 -17.32 -11.23 -5.40
C PHE A 259 -16.63 -10.30 -4.39
N LEU A 260 -16.13 -10.83 -3.27
CA LEU A 260 -15.34 -10.04 -2.32
C LEU A 260 -14.07 -9.47 -2.97
N LEU A 261 -13.42 -10.23 -3.86
CA LEU A 261 -12.26 -9.76 -4.62
C LEU A 261 -12.65 -8.65 -5.60
N SER A 262 -13.79 -8.79 -6.26
CA SER A 262 -14.34 -7.77 -7.16
C SER A 262 -14.67 -6.49 -6.41
N VAL A 263 -15.28 -6.60 -5.23
CA VAL A 263 -15.51 -5.45 -4.33
C VAL A 263 -14.19 -4.82 -3.91
N LEU A 264 -13.18 -5.61 -3.53
CA LEU A 264 -11.86 -5.09 -3.18
C LEU A 264 -11.23 -4.30 -4.33
N GLY A 265 -11.28 -4.83 -5.55
CA GLY A 265 -10.81 -4.16 -6.76
C GLY A 265 -11.55 -2.84 -7.00
N ALA A 266 -12.89 -2.87 -7.02
CA ALA A 266 -13.70 -1.67 -7.24
C ALA A 266 -13.51 -0.60 -6.14
N TYR A 267 -13.33 -1.03 -4.88
CA TYR A 267 -13.14 -0.14 -3.74
C TYR A 267 -11.73 0.46 -3.67
N CYS A 268 -10.72 -0.29 -4.11
CA CYS A 268 -9.31 0.07 -4.01
C CYS A 268 -9.00 1.53 -4.38
N PRO A 269 -9.33 2.04 -5.60
CA PRO A 269 -8.96 3.39 -6.04
C PRO A 269 -9.53 4.53 -5.18
N PHE A 270 -10.59 4.26 -4.43
CA PHE A 270 -11.28 5.23 -3.58
C PHE A 270 -10.88 5.14 -2.11
N SER A 271 -9.95 4.25 -1.78
CA SER A 271 -9.64 3.88 -0.40
C SER A 271 -8.20 4.17 0.01
N LYS A 272 -7.89 3.91 1.29
CA LYS A 272 -6.53 3.97 1.83
C LYS A 272 -5.61 2.87 1.26
N LEU A 273 -6.13 1.88 0.54
CA LEU A 273 -5.32 0.85 -0.13
C LEU A 273 -4.44 1.43 -1.24
N MET A 274 -4.80 2.62 -1.74
CA MET A 274 -4.00 3.38 -2.72
C MET A 274 -2.60 3.78 -2.24
N HIS A 275 -2.27 3.57 -0.96
CA HIS A 275 -0.90 3.71 -0.45
C HIS A 275 0.11 2.85 -1.24
N MET A 276 -0.31 1.73 -1.84
CA MET A 276 0.56 0.86 -2.66
C MET A 276 1.24 1.62 -3.82
N GLY A 277 0.53 2.58 -4.44
CA GLY A 277 1.08 3.43 -5.51
C GLY A 277 1.55 4.79 -4.97
N GLY A 278 0.81 5.36 -4.02
CA GLY A 278 1.09 6.70 -3.49
C GLY A 278 2.45 6.84 -2.82
N VAL A 279 3.01 5.76 -2.27
CA VAL A 279 4.34 5.78 -1.65
C VAL A 279 5.44 6.25 -2.60
N PHE A 280 5.36 5.89 -3.89
CA PHE A 280 6.38 6.21 -4.90
C PHE A 280 6.31 7.67 -5.37
N LEU A 281 5.17 8.32 -5.23
CA LEU A 281 4.92 9.69 -5.68
C LEU A 281 4.98 10.71 -4.54
N SER A 282 5.36 10.28 -3.33
CA SER A 282 5.44 11.16 -2.16
C SER A 282 6.77 11.94 -2.12
N PRO A 283 6.75 13.29 -2.25
CA PRO A 283 7.95 14.13 -2.23
C PRO A 283 8.77 14.01 -0.94
N THR A 284 8.11 13.65 0.16
CA THR A 284 8.74 13.47 1.46
C THR A 284 9.63 12.22 1.52
N ARG A 285 9.45 11.28 0.58
CA ARG A 285 10.18 10.00 0.55
C ARG A 285 11.06 9.85 -0.68
N ASN A 286 10.59 10.29 -1.85
CA ASN A 286 11.23 10.05 -3.14
C ASN A 286 12.21 11.15 -3.58
N LEU A 287 12.49 12.15 -2.72
CA LEU A 287 13.46 13.21 -3.00
C LEU A 287 14.75 13.04 -2.18
N ALA A 288 15.86 13.47 -2.76
CA ALA A 288 17.13 13.60 -2.05
C ALA A 288 17.17 14.92 -1.26
N ASN A 289 17.68 14.89 -0.04
CA ASN A 289 17.93 16.07 0.78
C ASN A 289 19.18 16.81 0.30
N THR A 290 19.00 17.62 -0.74
CA THR A 290 20.07 18.45 -1.31
C THR A 290 19.77 19.94 -1.17
N SER A 291 18.78 20.32 -0.36
CA SER A 291 18.31 21.72 -0.28
C SER A 291 19.42 22.70 0.15
N ARG A 292 20.43 22.22 0.88
CA ARG A 292 21.63 22.98 1.28
C ARG A 292 22.84 22.81 0.36
N MET A 293 22.75 21.93 -0.64
CA MET A 293 23.84 21.60 -1.57
C MET A 293 23.61 22.16 -2.98
N LYS A 294 22.34 22.20 -3.40
CA LYS A 294 21.93 22.67 -4.72
C LYS A 294 20.69 23.52 -4.55
N ARG A 295 20.72 24.75 -5.06
CA ARG A 295 19.54 25.61 -5.14
C ARG A 295 18.46 24.88 -5.93
N HIS A 296 17.31 24.66 -5.31
CA HIS A 296 16.12 24.19 -6.00
C HIS A 296 15.37 25.40 -6.55
N VAL A 297 15.32 25.51 -7.87
CA VAL A 297 14.47 26.49 -8.54
C VAL A 297 13.12 25.83 -8.76
N ASN A 298 12.06 26.45 -8.24
CA ASN A 298 10.70 25.97 -8.42
C ASN A 298 10.30 26.14 -9.91
N PRO A 299 10.08 25.05 -10.67
CA PRO A 299 9.70 25.16 -12.08
C PRO A 299 8.25 25.67 -12.26
N TRP A 300 7.45 25.72 -11.20
CA TRP A 300 6.10 26.27 -11.18
C TRP A 300 6.04 27.76 -10.79
N ASN A 301 7.19 28.43 -10.64
CA ASN A 301 7.19 29.88 -10.42
C ASN A 301 6.79 30.60 -11.72
N TYR A 302 5.79 31.48 -11.63
CA TYR A 302 5.50 32.43 -12.69
C TYR A 302 6.54 33.57 -12.67
N PRO A 303 6.72 34.30 -13.80
CA PRO A 303 7.59 35.47 -13.82
C PRO A 303 7.06 36.52 -12.83
N VAL A 304 7.86 36.88 -11.84
CA VAL A 304 7.58 37.95 -10.91
C VAL A 304 8.55 39.08 -11.22
N ASP A 305 8.05 40.30 -11.36
CA ASP A 305 8.93 41.47 -11.42
C ASP A 305 9.66 41.60 -10.08
N VAL A 306 10.95 41.31 -10.11
CA VAL A 306 11.83 41.40 -8.95
C VAL A 306 12.69 42.65 -9.05
N HIS A 307 12.83 43.34 -7.92
CA HIS A 307 13.81 44.41 -7.79
C HIS A 307 15.20 43.77 -7.64
N THR A 308 15.95 43.78 -8.74
CA THR A 308 17.27 43.14 -8.81
C THR A 308 18.29 43.86 -7.94
N TYR A 309 19.38 43.17 -7.56
CA TYR A 309 20.47 43.81 -6.83
C TYR A 309 21.03 45.02 -7.59
N ALA A 310 21.15 44.96 -8.91
CA ALA A 310 21.60 46.09 -9.72
C ALA A 310 20.64 47.29 -9.65
N GLN A 311 19.32 47.07 -9.73
CA GLN A 311 18.33 48.13 -9.59
C GLN A 311 18.33 48.73 -8.18
N TRP A 312 18.56 47.91 -7.16
CA TRP A 312 18.72 48.35 -5.78
C TRP A 312 20.00 49.17 -5.61
N GLU A 313 21.13 48.66 -6.11
CA GLU A 313 22.41 49.33 -6.04
C GLU A 313 22.36 50.70 -6.74
N ASP A 314 21.74 50.79 -7.92
CA ASP A 314 21.54 52.07 -8.61
C ASP A 314 20.63 53.03 -7.84
N ALA A 315 19.54 52.54 -7.25
CA ALA A 315 18.61 53.38 -6.48
C ALA A 315 19.22 53.91 -5.17
N PHE A 316 20.18 53.19 -4.58
CA PHE A 316 20.82 53.55 -3.31
C PHE A 316 22.29 53.95 -3.45
N ARG A 317 22.81 54.07 -4.67
CA ARG A 317 24.24 54.27 -5.00
C ARG A 317 24.88 55.39 -4.20
N ASP A 318 24.27 56.57 -4.19
CA ASP A 318 24.82 57.74 -3.49
C ASP A 318 24.91 57.52 -1.98
N LYS A 319 23.92 56.84 -1.40
CA LYS A 319 23.91 56.50 0.03
C LYS A 319 24.95 55.44 0.36
N LEU A 320 25.15 54.45 -0.52
CA LEU A 320 26.15 53.42 -0.36
C LEU A 320 27.57 54.01 -0.46
N LYS A 321 27.83 54.88 -1.45
CA LYS A 321 29.10 55.62 -1.57
C LYS A 321 29.37 56.49 -0.34
N ALA A 322 28.37 57.26 0.11
CA ALA A 322 28.48 58.10 1.30
C ALA A 322 28.74 57.29 2.58
N ALA A 323 28.18 56.08 2.68
CA ALA A 323 28.40 55.16 3.79
C ALA A 323 29.72 54.37 3.68
N GLY A 324 30.52 54.55 2.62
CA GLY A 324 31.76 53.82 2.38
C GLY A 324 31.55 52.32 2.12
N LEU A 325 30.36 51.93 1.65
CA LEU A 325 30.05 50.54 1.33
C LEU A 325 30.54 50.18 -0.09
N PRO A 326 31.08 48.97 -0.30
CA PRO A 326 31.56 48.54 -1.61
C PRO A 326 30.40 48.40 -2.61
N LEU A 327 30.65 48.78 -3.87
CA LEU A 327 29.73 48.66 -5.00
C LEU A 327 30.26 47.64 -6.01
N GLU A 328 29.38 46.87 -6.67
CA GLU A 328 29.77 45.92 -7.72
C GLU A 328 30.05 46.62 -9.06
N LYS A 329 29.35 47.72 -9.35
CA LYS A 329 29.62 48.60 -10.50
C LYS A 329 30.06 49.96 -9.99
N GLU A 330 31.19 50.49 -10.48
CA GLU A 330 31.69 51.84 -10.12
C GLU A 330 30.75 52.98 -10.57
#